data_AF-A0A1M4NBG4-F1
#
_entry.id   AF-A0A1M4NBG4-F1
#
_cell.length_a   1.000
_cell.length_b   1.000
_cell.length_c   1.000
_cell.angle_alpha   90.00
_cell.angle_beta   90.00
_cell.angle_gamma   90.00
#
_symmetry.space_group_name_H-M   'P 1'
#
loop_
_entity.id
_entity.type
_entity.pdbx_description
1 polymer ?
#
loop_
_entity_poly.entity_id
_entity_poly.type
_entity_poly.pdbx_seq_one_letter_code
_entity_poly.pdbx_strand_id
1 'polypeptide(L)'
;MIVVNMFLTGFDATTLNTLWVDKNLRQHGLIQAFSRTNRILNSVKTYGNIVCFRDLKEETDKAIALFGNKDAGGIVLLKTFDEYYKGYDEKGEHKPGYAELIATLTTQYPLGQPILGEEAEKDFIRLYGAILRLRNILTSFDDFEGNEILSERDFQDYQSIYIDLYQEYRKGTDGDKETINDDIVFEIELVKQIEVNIDYILMLVAKYQQSNCKDKTILTTIDKAINSSIELRSKKELIERFIEQVNVSTKVDEDWRKFLHERKEADISAIIEEEKLKPEETRRFIDNAFRDGILKTTGTAIDKIMPPVSRFGGGRAAKKQGIIEKLMIFFEKYLGLI
;
A
#
# COMPACT_ATOMS: atom_id res chain seq x y z
N MET A 1 13.90 2.98 -21.84
CA MET A 1 14.33 4.02 -22.81
C MET A 1 15.84 3.95 -22.94
N ILE A 2 16.38 3.90 -24.16
CA ILE A 2 17.84 3.87 -24.39
C ILE A 2 18.29 5.30 -24.71
N VAL A 3 19.32 5.77 -24.02
CA VAL A 3 19.83 7.15 -24.16
C VAL A 3 21.35 7.15 -24.30
N VAL A 4 21.88 8.09 -25.09
CA VAL A 4 23.34 8.26 -25.28
C VAL A 4 23.87 9.46 -24.48
N ASN A 5 23.32 10.65 -24.69
CA ASN A 5 23.65 11.89 -23.96
C ASN A 5 22.43 12.72 -23.55
N MET A 6 21.30 12.55 -24.26
CA MET A 6 20.06 13.26 -23.94
C MET A 6 19.44 12.73 -22.64
N PHE A 7 18.75 13.60 -21.91
CA PHE A 7 18.08 13.32 -20.63
C PHE A 7 18.98 13.01 -19.42
N LEU A 8 20.31 13.07 -19.59
CA LEU A 8 21.26 13.04 -18.46
C LEU A 8 21.36 14.40 -17.74
N THR A 9 20.93 15.47 -18.41
CA THR A 9 20.78 16.82 -17.85
C THR A 9 19.40 17.37 -18.21
N GLY A 10 18.78 18.13 -17.29
CA GLY A 10 17.49 18.81 -17.52
C GLY A 10 16.22 17.94 -17.50
N PHE A 11 16.33 16.61 -17.54
CA PHE A 11 15.17 15.70 -17.46
C PHE A 11 14.70 15.48 -16.01
N ASP A 12 13.39 15.39 -15.83
CA ASP A 12 12.73 15.28 -14.52
C ASP A 12 11.64 14.21 -14.53
N ALA A 13 12.03 13.02 -14.07
CA ALA A 13 11.23 11.85 -13.69
C ALA A 13 11.03 11.67 -12.17
N THR A 14 9.93 12.05 -11.52
CA THR A 14 9.73 11.67 -10.09
C THR A 14 9.57 10.16 -9.93
N THR A 15 8.97 9.47 -10.90
CA THR A 15 8.77 8.01 -10.94
C THR A 15 9.99 7.23 -11.41
N LEU A 16 11.03 7.89 -11.92
CA LEU A 16 12.24 7.21 -12.40
C LEU A 16 13.11 6.81 -11.21
N ASN A 17 13.26 5.49 -10.99
CA ASN A 17 14.07 4.92 -9.91
C ASN A 17 15.38 4.30 -10.43
N THR A 18 15.37 3.59 -11.55
CA THR A 18 16.55 2.83 -12.01
C THR A 18 17.26 3.46 -13.20
N LEU A 19 18.59 3.56 -13.11
CA LEU A 19 19.48 3.94 -14.21
C LEU A 19 20.49 2.82 -14.48
N TRP A 20 20.44 2.29 -15.70
CA TRP A 20 21.41 1.30 -16.20
C TRP A 20 22.53 2.01 -16.96
N VAL A 21 23.79 1.79 -16.57
CA VAL A 21 24.94 2.55 -17.05
C VAL A 21 25.98 1.64 -17.68
N ASP A 22 26.10 1.72 -19.00
CA ASP A 22 27.25 1.18 -19.76
C ASP A 22 28.04 2.34 -20.39
N LYS A 23 28.50 3.27 -19.56
CA LYS A 23 29.20 4.48 -20.00
C LYS A 23 30.23 4.93 -18.97
N ASN A 24 31.37 5.42 -19.45
CA ASN A 24 32.39 6.04 -18.60
C ASN A 24 31.96 7.44 -18.16
N LEU A 25 31.09 7.52 -17.15
CA LEU A 25 30.71 8.78 -16.51
C LEU A 25 31.84 9.25 -15.58
N ARG A 26 32.07 10.57 -15.52
CA ARG A 26 33.14 11.17 -14.70
C ARG A 26 32.65 12.42 -13.98
N GLN A 27 33.13 12.62 -12.75
CA GLN A 27 32.96 13.84 -11.94
C GLN A 27 31.51 14.34 -11.89
N HIS A 28 31.26 15.60 -12.26
CA HIS A 28 29.95 16.24 -12.20
C HIS A 28 28.90 15.56 -13.08
N GLY A 29 29.30 14.99 -14.22
CA GLY A 29 28.41 14.26 -15.11
C GLY A 29 27.89 12.95 -14.50
N LEU A 30 28.68 12.32 -13.62
CA LEU A 30 28.29 11.13 -12.86
C LEU A 30 27.23 11.49 -11.82
N ILE A 31 27.48 12.52 -11.00
CA ILE A 31 26.51 12.99 -9.98
C ILE A 31 25.22 13.49 -10.63
N GLN A 32 25.30 14.21 -11.76
CA GLN A 32 24.12 14.68 -12.47
C GLN A 32 23.26 13.54 -13.01
N ALA A 33 23.90 12.51 -13.59
CA ALA A 33 23.22 11.32 -14.07
C ALA A 33 22.57 10.55 -12.91
N PHE A 34 23.30 10.32 -11.81
CA PHE A 34 22.78 9.58 -10.66
C PHE A 34 21.67 10.37 -9.94
N SER A 35 21.75 11.70 -9.89
CA SER A 35 20.68 12.52 -9.29
C SER A 35 19.33 12.39 -10.01
N ARG A 36 19.29 11.85 -11.24
CA ARG A 36 18.02 11.66 -11.97
C ARG A 36 17.12 10.62 -11.31
N THR A 37 17.69 9.65 -10.59
CA THR A 37 16.96 8.57 -9.94
C THR A 37 16.48 8.93 -8.53
N ASN A 38 17.13 9.88 -7.84
CA ASN A 38 16.93 10.13 -6.40
C ASN A 38 15.85 11.18 -6.08
N ARG A 39 14.95 11.48 -7.03
CA ARG A 39 13.84 12.42 -6.78
C ARG A 39 12.83 11.78 -5.82
N ILE A 40 12.53 12.45 -4.71
CA ILE A 40 11.56 11.98 -3.71
C ILE A 40 10.17 11.92 -4.35
N LEU A 41 9.50 10.78 -4.22
CA LEU A 41 8.11 10.59 -4.65
C LEU A 41 7.21 10.36 -3.43
N ASN A 42 7.55 9.33 -2.65
CA ASN A 42 6.75 8.80 -1.55
C ASN A 42 7.63 7.89 -0.65
N SER A 43 7.10 7.35 0.45
CA SER A 43 7.85 6.51 1.43
C SER A 43 8.38 5.20 0.85
N VAL A 44 7.85 4.78 -0.29
CA VAL A 44 8.34 3.66 -1.11
C VAL A 44 9.69 3.97 -1.75
N LYS A 45 9.83 5.14 -2.37
CA LYS A 45 11.00 5.50 -3.17
C LYS A 45 11.99 6.28 -2.32
N THR A 46 12.74 5.55 -1.52
CA THR A 46 13.73 6.11 -0.58
C THR A 46 15.11 6.31 -1.22
N TYR A 47 15.41 5.61 -2.31
CA TYR A 47 16.68 5.66 -3.03
C TYR A 47 16.47 5.53 -4.55
N GLY A 48 17.56 5.73 -5.30
CA GLY A 48 17.63 5.47 -6.73
C GLY A 48 18.60 4.33 -7.02
N ASN A 49 18.19 3.41 -7.87
CA ASN A 49 19.00 2.26 -8.28
C ASN A 49 19.93 2.61 -9.43
N ILE A 50 21.24 2.47 -9.21
CA ILE A 50 22.25 2.65 -10.26
C ILE A 50 22.90 1.29 -10.54
N VAL A 51 22.65 0.75 -11.74
CA VAL A 51 23.25 -0.53 -12.17
C VAL A 51 24.32 -0.25 -13.20
N CYS A 52 25.57 -0.45 -12.82
CA CYS A 52 26.74 -0.18 -13.67
C CYS A 52 27.26 -1.47 -14.31
N PHE A 53 27.39 -1.48 -15.63
CA PHE A 53 28.04 -2.57 -16.38
C PHE A 53 29.56 -2.39 -16.52
N ARG A 54 30.10 -1.30 -15.98
CA ARG A 54 31.53 -0.99 -15.90
C ARG A 54 31.88 -0.67 -14.46
N ASP A 55 33.13 -0.93 -14.09
CA ASP A 55 33.62 -0.50 -12.78
C ASP A 55 33.73 1.03 -12.74
N LEU A 56 32.78 1.65 -12.04
CA LEU A 56 32.71 3.10 -11.80
C LEU A 56 32.90 3.42 -10.31
N LYS A 57 33.34 2.46 -9.49
CA LYS A 57 33.42 2.64 -8.03
C LYS A 57 34.37 3.78 -7.67
N GLU A 58 35.61 3.71 -8.17
CA GLU A 58 36.63 4.72 -7.87
C GLU A 58 36.22 6.13 -8.34
N GLU A 59 35.58 6.22 -9.51
CA GLU A 59 35.10 7.50 -10.04
C GLU A 59 33.90 8.05 -9.26
N THR A 60 33.06 7.17 -8.71
CA THR A 60 31.95 7.52 -7.82
C THR A 60 32.49 8.05 -6.49
N ASP A 61 33.44 7.33 -5.88
CA ASP A 61 34.07 7.74 -4.62
C ASP A 61 34.77 9.10 -4.77
N LYS A 62 35.51 9.29 -5.86
CA LYS A 62 36.14 10.59 -6.18
C LYS A 62 35.11 11.69 -6.36
N ALA A 63 34.01 11.44 -7.06
CA ALA A 63 32.96 12.43 -7.27
C ALA A 63 32.26 12.80 -5.95
N ILE A 64 31.93 11.83 -5.11
CA ILE A 64 31.33 12.07 -3.78
C ILE A 64 32.30 12.83 -2.89
N ALA A 65 33.59 12.48 -2.86
CA ALA A 65 34.59 13.20 -2.09
C ALA A 65 34.80 14.65 -2.55
N LEU A 66 34.59 14.93 -3.84
CA LEU A 66 34.73 16.27 -4.42
C LEU A 66 33.52 17.17 -4.14
N PHE A 67 32.31 16.58 -4.09
CA PHE A 67 31.04 17.32 -3.98
C PHE A 67 30.32 17.15 -2.63
N GLY A 68 30.78 16.24 -1.78
CA GLY A 68 30.24 15.94 -0.45
C GLY A 68 31.26 16.20 0.67
N ASN A 69 30.77 16.24 1.91
CA ASN A 69 31.65 16.25 3.09
C ASN A 69 32.35 14.88 3.20
N LYS A 70 33.55 14.77 3.79
CA LYS A 70 34.26 13.47 3.89
C LYS A 70 33.46 12.41 4.67
N ASP A 71 32.59 12.85 5.58
CA ASP A 71 31.64 12.01 6.31
C ASP A 71 30.35 11.69 5.52
N ALA A 72 30.19 12.23 4.31
CA ALA A 72 28.99 12.06 3.49
C ALA A 72 28.98 10.75 2.68
N GLY A 73 30.10 10.02 2.60
CA GLY A 73 30.18 8.76 1.85
C GLY A 73 29.10 7.74 2.26
N GLY A 74 28.86 7.59 3.57
CA GLY A 74 27.81 6.72 4.11
C GLY A 74 26.40 7.33 4.09
N ILE A 75 26.26 8.62 3.79
CA ILE A 75 24.96 9.33 3.67
C ILE A 75 24.47 9.33 2.21
N VAL A 76 25.39 9.25 1.24
CA VAL A 76 25.11 9.33 -0.20
C VAL A 76 24.93 7.95 -0.83
N LEU A 77 25.54 6.91 -0.28
CA LEU A 77 25.42 5.53 -0.73
C LEU A 77 24.62 4.71 0.29
N LEU A 78 23.80 3.79 -0.21
CA LEU A 78 23.17 2.77 0.63
C LEU A 78 24.26 1.91 1.29
N LYS A 79 23.95 1.42 2.49
CA LYS A 79 24.79 0.46 3.20
C LYS A 79 24.75 -0.90 2.49
N THR A 80 25.65 -1.79 2.86
CA THR A 80 25.73 -3.13 2.27
C THR A 80 24.53 -4.00 2.69
N PHE A 81 24.29 -5.07 1.92
CA PHE A 81 23.29 -6.07 2.26
C PHE A 81 23.48 -6.60 3.69
N ASP A 82 24.71 -6.99 4.05
CA ASP A 82 25.03 -7.52 5.37
C ASP A 82 24.71 -6.53 6.50
N GLU A 83 24.98 -5.24 6.31
CA GLU A 83 24.66 -4.20 7.30
C GLU A 83 23.15 -4.03 7.49
N TYR A 84 22.35 -4.01 6.40
CA TYR A 84 20.90 -3.95 6.52
C TYR A 84 20.28 -5.25 7.07
N TYR A 85 20.89 -6.40 6.74
CA TYR A 85 20.38 -7.70 7.14
C TYR A 85 20.72 -8.03 8.60
N LYS A 86 21.96 -7.78 9.04
CA LYS A 86 22.48 -8.14 10.37
C LYS A 86 22.52 -6.98 11.35
N GLY A 87 22.46 -5.73 10.89
CA GLY A 87 22.59 -4.54 11.73
C GLY A 87 23.99 -3.94 11.62
N TYR A 88 24.10 -2.69 12.06
CA TYR A 88 25.35 -1.93 12.00
C TYR A 88 25.42 -0.88 13.10
N ASP A 89 26.64 -0.51 13.50
CA ASP A 89 26.87 0.58 14.45
C ASP A 89 27.17 1.87 13.70
N GLU A 90 26.45 2.95 14.05
CA GLU A 90 26.66 4.27 13.47
C GLU A 90 26.69 5.33 14.56
N LYS A 91 27.79 6.09 14.61
CA LYS A 91 28.00 7.17 15.60
C LYS A 91 27.82 6.71 17.07
N GLY A 92 28.16 5.46 17.36
CA GLY A 92 28.07 4.87 18.71
C GLY A 92 26.69 4.32 19.08
N GLU A 93 25.73 4.35 18.15
CA GLU A 93 24.43 3.70 18.33
C GLU A 93 24.33 2.46 17.43
N HIS A 94 23.85 1.36 18.01
CA HIS A 94 23.53 0.16 17.26
C HIS A 94 22.19 0.35 16.53
N LYS A 95 22.19 0.12 15.22
CA LYS A 95 20.98 0.08 14.39
C LYS A 95 20.65 -1.38 14.09
N PRO A 96 19.51 -1.90 14.60
CA PRO A 96 19.16 -3.30 14.44
C PRO A 96 18.92 -3.64 12.97
N GLY A 97 19.44 -4.80 12.55
CA GLY A 97 19.21 -5.34 11.21
C GLY A 97 17.86 -6.02 11.05
N TYR A 98 17.53 -6.37 9.81
CA TYR A 98 16.31 -7.13 9.49
C TYR A 98 16.17 -8.40 10.34
N ALA A 99 17.25 -9.18 10.48
CA ALA A 99 17.22 -10.41 11.27
C ALA A 99 16.88 -10.18 12.75
N GLU A 100 17.44 -9.12 13.35
CA GLU A 100 17.18 -8.77 14.74
C GLU A 100 15.75 -8.27 14.96
N LEU A 101 15.23 -7.47 14.02
CA LEU A 101 13.85 -7.01 14.08
C LEU A 101 12.85 -8.16 13.91
N ILE A 102 13.11 -9.11 13.00
CA ILE A 102 12.26 -10.32 12.86
C ILE A 102 12.33 -11.19 14.12
N ALA A 103 13.51 -11.36 14.71
CA ALA A 103 13.65 -12.09 15.97
C ALA A 103 12.86 -11.41 17.11
N THR A 104 12.92 -10.08 17.18
CA THR A 104 12.14 -9.28 18.15
C THR A 104 10.65 -9.44 17.90
N LEU A 105 10.20 -9.35 16.64
CA LEU A 105 8.80 -9.49 16.24
C LEU A 105 8.24 -10.86 16.65
N THR A 106 8.94 -11.93 16.30
CA THR A 106 8.49 -13.31 16.56
C THR A 106 8.54 -13.68 18.05
N THR A 107 9.46 -13.09 18.81
CA THR A 107 9.60 -13.33 20.26
C THR A 107 8.57 -12.55 21.07
N GLN A 108 8.38 -11.26 20.78
CA GLN A 108 7.48 -10.38 21.54
C GLN A 108 6.03 -10.48 21.08
N TYR A 109 5.80 -10.76 19.80
CA TYR A 109 4.48 -10.81 19.19
C TYR A 109 4.30 -12.13 18.42
N PRO A 110 4.28 -13.29 19.11
CA PRO A 110 4.07 -14.58 18.45
C PRO A 110 2.67 -14.63 17.79
N LEU A 111 2.61 -15.15 16.56
CA LEU A 111 1.34 -15.28 15.82
C LEU A 111 0.30 -16.11 16.60
N GLY A 112 -0.95 -15.67 16.53
CA GLY A 112 -2.08 -16.31 17.21
C GLY A 112 -2.32 -15.84 18.64
N GLN A 113 -1.48 -14.95 19.18
CA GLN A 113 -1.72 -14.28 20.46
C GLN A 113 -2.20 -12.83 20.22
N PRO A 114 -3.21 -12.35 20.97
CA PRO A 114 -3.64 -10.97 20.86
C PRO A 114 -2.57 -10.03 21.43
N ILE A 115 -2.36 -8.90 20.75
CA ILE A 115 -1.57 -7.79 21.29
C ILE A 115 -2.47 -7.02 22.25
N LEU A 116 -2.09 -6.98 23.52
CA LEU A 116 -2.92 -6.38 24.57
C LEU A 116 -2.23 -5.15 25.16
N GLY A 117 -2.94 -4.03 25.12
CA GLY A 117 -2.52 -2.76 25.70
C GLY A 117 -2.00 -1.79 24.65
N GLU A 118 -2.38 -0.52 24.82
CA GLU A 118 -2.08 0.55 23.87
C GLU A 118 -0.57 0.64 23.60
N GLU A 119 0.27 0.63 24.63
CA GLU A 119 1.74 0.70 24.49
C GLU A 119 2.30 -0.46 23.64
N ALA A 120 1.81 -1.68 23.87
CA ALA A 120 2.24 -2.86 23.12
C ALA A 120 1.85 -2.78 21.63
N GLU A 121 0.67 -2.22 21.33
CA GLU A 121 0.25 -1.93 19.95
C GLU A 121 1.13 -0.88 19.30
N LYS A 122 1.44 0.23 20.00
CA LYS A 122 2.34 1.29 19.48
C LYS A 122 3.72 0.72 19.16
N ASP A 123 4.26 -0.11 20.04
CA ASP A 123 5.57 -0.75 19.84
C ASP A 123 5.57 -1.75 18.68
N PHE A 124 4.49 -2.53 18.54
CA PHE A 124 4.29 -3.40 17.37
C PHE A 124 4.27 -2.58 16.07
N ILE A 125 3.54 -1.46 16.04
CA ILE A 125 3.44 -0.61 14.85
C ILE A 125 4.81 -0.04 14.47
N ARG A 126 5.59 0.44 15.45
CA ARG A 126 6.96 0.94 15.21
C ARG A 126 7.88 -0.15 14.69
N LEU A 127 7.85 -1.33 15.31
CA LEU A 127 8.66 -2.48 14.96
C LEU A 127 8.34 -2.99 13.55
N TYR A 128 7.07 -3.24 13.26
CA TYR A 128 6.64 -3.74 11.96
C TYR A 128 6.86 -2.71 10.85
N GLY A 129 6.64 -1.42 11.12
CA GLY A 129 7.00 -0.34 10.19
C GLY A 129 8.50 -0.31 9.88
N ALA A 130 9.37 -0.53 10.87
CA ALA A 130 10.81 -0.63 10.63
C ALA A 130 11.19 -1.85 9.76
N ILE A 131 10.52 -2.99 9.97
CA ILE A 131 10.67 -4.19 9.14
C ILE A 131 10.23 -3.92 7.70
N LEU A 132 9.10 -3.24 7.49
CA LEU A 132 8.63 -2.86 6.15
C LEU A 132 9.66 -1.99 5.42
N ARG A 133 10.22 -0.97 6.10
CA ARG A 133 11.26 -0.10 5.53
C ARG A 133 12.52 -0.88 5.16
N LEU A 134 13.03 -1.73 6.05
CA LEU A 134 14.22 -2.55 5.78
C LEU A 134 13.96 -3.55 4.66
N ARG A 135 12.81 -4.21 4.65
CA ARG A 135 12.43 -5.16 3.59
C ARG A 135 12.38 -4.45 2.22
N ASN A 136 11.80 -3.26 2.14
CA ASN A 136 11.76 -2.46 0.91
C ASN A 136 13.16 -2.03 0.42
N ILE A 137 14.13 -1.89 1.32
CA ILE A 137 15.53 -1.68 0.93
C ILE A 137 16.14 -2.99 0.44
N LEU A 138 15.98 -4.07 1.22
CA LEU A 138 16.56 -5.37 0.95
C LEU A 138 16.08 -6.01 -0.36
N THR A 139 14.83 -5.75 -0.78
CA THR A 139 14.31 -6.21 -2.08
C THR A 139 15.03 -5.66 -3.30
N SER A 140 15.87 -4.62 -3.14
CA SER A 140 16.75 -4.14 -4.23
C SER A 140 18.08 -4.90 -4.35
N PHE A 141 18.41 -5.75 -3.37
CA PHE A 141 19.62 -6.55 -3.38
C PHE A 141 19.30 -7.96 -3.90
N ASP A 142 20.06 -8.41 -4.89
CA ASP A 142 19.93 -9.77 -5.44
C ASP A 142 20.11 -10.85 -4.37
N ASP A 143 20.93 -10.59 -3.34
CA ASP A 143 21.19 -11.51 -2.23
C ASP A 143 19.98 -11.72 -1.30
N PHE A 144 18.95 -10.88 -1.35
CA PHE A 144 17.80 -11.01 -0.45
C PHE A 144 16.86 -12.15 -0.84
N GLU A 145 16.73 -12.45 -2.14
CA GLU A 145 15.87 -13.52 -2.63
C GLU A 145 16.32 -14.87 -2.07
N GLY A 146 15.43 -15.56 -1.34
CA GLY A 146 15.71 -16.83 -0.67
C GLY A 146 16.35 -16.70 0.71
N ASN A 147 16.65 -15.48 1.17
CA ASN A 147 17.12 -15.18 2.52
C ASN A 147 16.02 -14.51 3.38
N GLU A 148 14.76 -14.59 2.98
CA GLU A 148 13.64 -14.16 3.82
C GLU A 148 13.50 -15.07 5.06
N ILE A 149 13.42 -14.45 6.24
CA ILE A 149 13.34 -15.19 7.51
C ILE A 149 11.91 -15.62 7.80
N LEU A 150 10.95 -14.72 7.55
CA LEU A 150 9.53 -15.04 7.67
C LEU A 150 9.05 -15.72 6.39
N SER A 151 8.22 -16.75 6.56
CA SER A 151 7.46 -17.28 5.43
C SER A 151 6.51 -16.19 4.88
N GLU A 152 6.15 -16.27 3.59
CA GLU A 152 5.17 -15.35 3.00
C GLU A 152 3.87 -15.30 3.80
N ARG A 153 3.46 -16.46 4.33
CA ARG A 153 2.27 -16.61 5.16
C ARG A 153 2.38 -15.86 6.48
N ASP A 154 3.48 -16.03 7.21
CA ASP A 154 3.66 -15.37 8.51
C ASP A 154 3.77 -13.86 8.32
N PHE A 155 4.45 -13.43 7.24
CA PHE A 155 4.53 -12.02 6.88
C PHE A 155 3.13 -11.43 6.60
N GLN A 156 2.28 -12.13 5.84
CA GLN A 156 0.89 -11.72 5.58
C GLN A 156 0.03 -11.68 6.85
N ASP A 157 0.24 -12.62 7.77
CA ASP A 157 -0.48 -12.66 9.05
C ASP A 157 -0.11 -11.44 9.91
N TYR A 158 1.17 -11.08 10.01
CA TYR A 158 1.60 -9.84 10.67
C TYR A 158 1.10 -8.57 9.95
N GLN A 159 1.12 -8.56 8.61
CA GLN A 159 0.60 -7.44 7.83
C GLN A 159 -0.89 -7.22 8.10
N SER A 160 -1.65 -8.31 8.28
CA SER A 160 -3.07 -8.24 8.62
C SER A 160 -3.27 -7.56 9.98
N ILE A 161 -2.53 -7.96 11.02
CA ILE A 161 -2.57 -7.32 12.35
C ILE A 161 -2.24 -5.82 12.23
N TYR A 162 -1.21 -5.46 11.46
CA TYR A 162 -0.81 -4.07 11.26
C TYR A 162 -1.91 -3.22 10.61
N ILE A 163 -2.60 -3.76 9.61
CA ILE A 163 -3.72 -3.06 8.95
C ILE A 163 -4.94 -2.98 9.87
N ASP A 164 -5.21 -4.01 10.70
CA ASP A 164 -6.30 -3.99 11.69
C ASP A 164 -6.09 -2.82 12.67
N LEU A 165 -4.89 -2.70 13.25
CA LEU A 165 -4.54 -1.58 14.12
C LEU A 165 -4.68 -0.23 13.39
N TYR A 166 -4.20 -0.12 12.15
CA TYR A 166 -4.40 1.11 11.36
C TYR A 166 -5.87 1.52 11.26
N GLN A 167 -6.78 0.56 11.05
CA GLN A 167 -8.22 0.85 10.96
C GLN A 167 -8.82 1.26 12.31
N GLU A 168 -8.42 0.62 13.40
CA GLU A 168 -8.87 0.94 14.75
C GLU A 168 -8.45 2.36 15.15
N TYR A 169 -7.17 2.69 14.98
CA TYR A 169 -6.65 4.02 15.28
C TYR A 169 -7.21 5.12 14.36
N ARG A 170 -7.60 4.77 13.12
CA ARG A 170 -8.28 5.71 12.22
C ARG A 170 -9.71 6.02 12.67
N LYS A 171 -10.47 5.04 13.18
CA LYS A 171 -11.85 5.24 13.67
C LYS A 171 -11.93 6.10 14.94
N GLY A 172 -10.88 6.12 15.75
CA GLY A 172 -10.82 6.88 17.01
C GLY A 172 -10.75 8.41 16.88
N THR A 173 -10.61 8.97 15.67
CA THR A 173 -10.40 10.42 15.47
C THR A 173 -11.68 11.28 15.42
N ASP A 174 -12.87 10.70 15.50
CA ASP A 174 -14.15 11.45 15.40
C ASP A 174 -14.92 11.59 16.74
N GLY A 175 -14.42 11.05 17.85
CA GLY A 175 -15.25 10.78 19.04
C GLY A 175 -14.94 11.54 20.32
N ASP A 176 -13.67 11.69 20.72
CA ASP A 176 -13.32 12.32 21.99
C ASP A 176 -12.04 13.13 21.86
N LYS A 177 -12.13 14.38 22.31
CA LYS A 177 -11.01 15.31 22.40
C LYS A 177 -10.10 14.90 23.56
N GLU A 178 -9.27 13.90 23.35
CA GLU A 178 -7.92 13.87 23.92
C GLU A 178 -6.94 13.44 22.84
N THR A 179 -6.32 14.46 22.26
CA THR A 179 -5.20 14.40 21.35
C THR A 179 -4.02 13.68 22.02
N ILE A 180 -3.85 12.38 21.77
CA ILE A 180 -2.54 11.72 21.88
C ILE A 180 -2.43 10.68 20.76
N ASN A 181 -2.11 11.10 19.53
CA ASN A 181 -1.47 10.15 18.61
C ASN A 181 -0.64 10.81 17.51
N ASP A 182 0.11 11.86 17.88
CA ASP A 182 1.14 12.45 16.99
C ASP A 182 2.43 11.59 16.92
N ASP A 183 2.55 10.52 17.72
CA ASP A 183 3.80 9.74 17.88
C ASP A 183 3.89 8.44 17.05
N ILE A 184 2.89 8.16 16.21
CA ILE A 184 2.86 6.92 15.41
C ILE A 184 2.65 7.24 13.94
N VAL A 185 3.58 6.77 13.11
CA VAL A 185 3.49 6.87 11.65
C VAL A 185 3.30 5.47 11.07
N PHE A 186 2.20 5.27 10.34
CA PHE A 186 1.95 4.03 9.62
C PHE A 186 2.58 4.07 8.22
N GLU A 187 3.29 3.01 7.84
CA GLU A 187 3.93 2.84 6.55
C GLU A 187 2.96 2.32 5.47
N ILE A 188 1.82 2.98 5.32
CA ILE A 188 0.70 2.51 4.48
C ILE A 188 1.09 2.38 3.00
N GLU A 189 1.96 3.24 2.50
CA GLU A 189 2.38 3.15 1.09
C GLU A 189 3.25 1.92 0.83
N LEU A 190 4.08 1.49 1.80
CA LEU A 190 4.85 0.25 1.71
C LEU A 190 3.93 -0.98 1.70
N VAL A 191 2.86 -0.96 2.50
CA VAL A 191 1.86 -2.04 2.53
C VAL A 191 1.11 -2.15 1.19
N LYS A 192 0.76 -1.01 0.58
CA LYS A 192 0.08 -0.98 -0.73
C LYS A 192 0.92 -1.52 -1.89
N GLN A 193 2.25 -1.52 -1.80
CA GLN A 193 3.06 -2.06 -2.89
C GLN A 193 3.06 -3.59 -2.97
N ILE A 194 2.75 -4.27 -1.87
CA ILE A 194 2.79 -5.73 -1.76
C ILE A 194 1.45 -6.33 -2.29
N GLU A 195 0.72 -5.56 -3.10
CA GLU A 195 -0.68 -5.82 -3.39
C GLU A 195 -0.91 -7.13 -4.14
N VAL A 196 -1.60 -8.02 -3.43
CA VAL A 196 -2.36 -9.10 -4.04
C VAL A 196 -3.50 -8.49 -4.85
N ASN A 197 -3.41 -8.61 -6.18
CA ASN A 197 -4.44 -8.15 -7.09
C ASN A 197 -5.70 -9.03 -7.02
N ILE A 198 -6.87 -8.48 -7.36
CA ILE A 198 -8.12 -9.23 -7.48
C ILE A 198 -7.98 -10.43 -8.43
N ASP A 199 -7.15 -10.33 -9.47
CA ASP A 199 -6.91 -11.44 -10.40
C ASP A 199 -6.31 -12.67 -9.70
N TYR A 200 -5.44 -12.48 -8.70
CA TYR A 200 -4.91 -13.58 -7.90
C TYR A 200 -6.01 -14.23 -7.05
N ILE A 201 -6.90 -13.43 -6.47
CA ILE A 201 -8.05 -13.93 -5.73
C ILE A 201 -8.96 -14.74 -6.66
N LEU A 202 -9.27 -14.24 -7.86
CA LEU A 202 -10.09 -14.96 -8.84
C LEU A 202 -9.42 -16.26 -9.30
N MET A 203 -8.10 -16.26 -9.46
CA MET A 203 -7.33 -17.48 -9.72
C MET A 203 -7.47 -18.50 -8.57
N LEU A 204 -7.39 -18.06 -7.31
CA LEU A 204 -7.62 -18.93 -6.15
C LEU A 204 -9.07 -19.44 -6.11
N VAL A 205 -10.06 -18.61 -6.43
CA VAL A 205 -11.46 -19.02 -6.53
C VAL A 205 -11.65 -20.06 -7.64
N ALA A 206 -10.99 -19.89 -8.78
CA ALA A 206 -10.98 -20.88 -9.85
C ALA A 206 -10.33 -22.20 -9.41
N LYS A 207 -9.24 -22.15 -8.64
CA LYS A 207 -8.61 -23.35 -8.05
C LYS A 207 -9.55 -24.05 -7.07
N TYR A 208 -10.28 -23.28 -6.25
CA TYR A 208 -11.30 -23.81 -5.34
C TYR A 208 -12.44 -24.51 -6.11
N GLN A 209 -12.93 -23.89 -7.18
CA GLN A 209 -13.92 -24.48 -8.08
C GLN A 209 -13.40 -25.77 -8.73
N GLN A 210 -12.15 -25.79 -9.22
CA GLN A 210 -11.51 -26.97 -9.82
C GLN A 210 -11.35 -28.13 -8.81
N SER A 211 -11.24 -27.82 -7.52
CA SER A 211 -11.26 -28.82 -6.44
C SER A 211 -12.66 -29.42 -6.19
N ASN A 212 -13.67 -29.06 -7.00
CA ASN A 212 -15.09 -29.30 -6.78
C ASN A 212 -15.59 -28.69 -5.46
N CYS A 213 -15.06 -27.53 -5.08
CA CYS A 213 -15.37 -26.82 -3.83
C CYS A 213 -15.10 -27.66 -2.56
N LYS A 214 -14.09 -28.53 -2.59
CA LYS A 214 -13.75 -29.41 -1.46
C LYS A 214 -12.55 -28.94 -0.66
N ASP A 215 -11.59 -28.31 -1.31
CA ASP A 215 -10.35 -27.89 -0.65
C ASP A 215 -10.55 -26.58 0.10
N LYS A 216 -10.95 -26.69 1.37
CA LYS A 216 -11.17 -25.55 2.27
C LYS A 216 -9.89 -24.78 2.59
N THR A 217 -8.70 -25.35 2.36
CA THR A 217 -7.43 -24.64 2.60
C THR A 217 -7.27 -23.45 1.65
N ILE A 218 -7.88 -23.53 0.46
CA ILE A 218 -7.90 -22.44 -0.52
C ILE A 218 -8.75 -21.27 0.01
N LEU A 219 -9.88 -21.55 0.67
CA LEU A 219 -10.69 -20.50 1.28
C LEU A 219 -9.93 -19.76 2.39
N THR A 220 -9.18 -20.49 3.21
CA THR A 220 -8.29 -19.88 4.22
C THR A 220 -7.19 -19.03 3.57
N THR A 221 -6.66 -19.46 2.43
CA THR A 221 -5.66 -18.70 1.66
C THR A 221 -6.26 -17.42 1.09
N ILE A 222 -7.50 -17.48 0.58
CA ILE A 222 -8.23 -16.31 0.08
C ILE A 222 -8.50 -15.31 1.21
N ASP A 223 -9.05 -15.74 2.34
CA ASP A 223 -9.33 -14.84 3.47
C ASP A 223 -8.05 -14.16 3.97
N LYS A 224 -6.95 -14.90 4.11
CA LYS A 224 -5.64 -14.32 4.45
C LYS A 224 -5.16 -13.29 3.43
N ALA A 225 -5.24 -13.62 2.14
CA ALA A 225 -4.84 -12.72 1.07
C ALA A 225 -5.66 -11.41 1.10
N ILE A 226 -6.98 -11.51 1.32
CA ILE A 226 -7.86 -10.36 1.48
C ILE A 226 -7.47 -9.54 2.71
N ASN A 227 -7.28 -10.17 3.87
CA ASN A 227 -6.94 -9.47 5.11
C ASN A 227 -5.54 -8.86 5.08
N SER A 228 -4.62 -9.37 4.26
CA SER A 228 -3.29 -8.79 4.10
C SER A 228 -3.25 -7.60 3.13
N SER A 229 -4.30 -7.34 2.34
CA SER A 229 -4.33 -6.25 1.35
C SER A 229 -5.36 -5.19 1.71
N ILE A 230 -4.90 -3.94 1.82
CA ILE A 230 -5.77 -2.78 2.11
C ILE A 230 -6.85 -2.65 1.03
N GLU A 231 -6.47 -2.84 -0.24
CA GLU A 231 -7.41 -2.74 -1.37
C GLU A 231 -8.41 -3.89 -1.44
N LEU A 232 -8.03 -5.10 -1.04
CA LEU A 232 -8.94 -6.25 -1.03
C LEU A 232 -9.88 -6.22 0.17
N ARG A 233 -9.46 -5.63 1.30
CA ARG A 233 -10.33 -5.49 2.49
C ARG A 233 -11.60 -4.69 2.20
N SER A 234 -11.52 -3.59 1.44
CA SER A 234 -12.72 -2.84 1.04
C SER A 234 -13.66 -3.68 0.16
N LYS A 235 -13.12 -4.70 -0.50
CA LYS A 235 -13.81 -5.64 -1.40
C LYS A 235 -14.18 -6.96 -0.71
N LYS A 236 -13.81 -7.17 0.56
CA LYS A 236 -13.96 -8.44 1.29
C LYS A 236 -15.38 -8.99 1.21
N GLU A 237 -16.36 -8.14 1.53
CA GLU A 237 -17.78 -8.52 1.51
C GLU A 237 -18.24 -8.99 0.11
N LEU A 238 -17.75 -8.36 -0.97
CA LEU A 238 -18.09 -8.78 -2.34
C LEU A 238 -17.51 -10.14 -2.66
N ILE A 239 -16.24 -10.34 -2.29
CA ILE A 239 -15.51 -11.58 -2.57
C ILE A 239 -16.14 -12.74 -1.78
N GLU A 240 -16.41 -12.56 -0.49
CA GLU A 240 -17.04 -13.59 0.36
C GLU A 240 -18.42 -13.98 -0.17
N ARG A 241 -19.29 -13.00 -0.47
CA ARG A 241 -20.62 -13.26 -1.05
C ARG A 241 -20.55 -13.96 -2.39
N PHE A 242 -19.55 -13.67 -3.22
CA PHE A 242 -19.38 -14.38 -4.48
C PHE A 242 -18.94 -15.83 -4.26
N ILE A 243 -17.96 -16.05 -3.36
CA ILE A 243 -17.48 -17.40 -3.01
C ILE A 243 -18.62 -18.29 -2.49
N GLU A 244 -19.56 -17.72 -1.73
CA GLU A 244 -20.76 -18.44 -1.27
C GLU A 244 -21.65 -18.95 -2.43
N GLN A 245 -21.61 -18.30 -3.60
CA GLN A 245 -22.38 -18.67 -4.79
C GLN A 245 -21.60 -19.60 -5.75
N VAL A 246 -20.28 -19.74 -5.54
CA VAL A 246 -19.41 -20.56 -6.39
C VAL A 246 -19.75 -22.04 -6.26
N ASN A 247 -19.96 -22.67 -7.41
CA ASN A 247 -20.23 -24.09 -7.53
C ASN A 247 -19.46 -24.68 -8.73
N VAL A 248 -19.61 -25.98 -8.96
CA VAL A 248 -18.86 -26.72 -10.00
C VAL A 248 -19.16 -26.21 -11.41
N SER A 249 -20.29 -25.56 -11.65
CA SER A 249 -20.64 -24.98 -12.96
C SER A 249 -20.24 -23.51 -13.12
N THR A 250 -19.75 -22.87 -12.07
CA THR A 250 -19.40 -21.45 -12.08
C THR A 250 -18.26 -21.17 -13.04
N LYS A 251 -18.47 -20.21 -13.93
CA LYS A 251 -17.43 -19.61 -14.76
C LYS A 251 -16.92 -18.36 -14.07
N VAL A 252 -15.86 -18.53 -13.28
CA VAL A 252 -15.39 -17.52 -12.31
C VAL A 252 -15.36 -16.10 -12.88
N ASP A 253 -14.72 -15.87 -14.03
CA ASP A 253 -14.59 -14.52 -14.59
C ASP A 253 -15.91 -13.91 -15.09
N GLU A 254 -16.73 -14.71 -15.81
CA GLU A 254 -18.02 -14.26 -16.35
C GLU A 254 -19.02 -13.99 -15.22
N ASP A 255 -19.11 -14.93 -14.28
CA ASP A 255 -20.05 -14.88 -13.17
C ASP A 255 -19.65 -13.80 -12.15
N TRP A 256 -18.36 -13.55 -11.95
CA TRP A 256 -17.87 -12.44 -11.12
C TRP A 256 -18.29 -11.09 -11.67
N ARG A 257 -18.09 -10.85 -12.98
CA ARG A 257 -18.50 -9.59 -13.62
C ARG A 257 -20.00 -9.36 -13.53
N LYS A 258 -20.79 -10.42 -13.77
CA LYS A 258 -22.25 -10.36 -13.65
C LYS A 258 -22.67 -10.06 -12.21
N PHE A 259 -22.11 -10.79 -11.25
CA PHE A 259 -22.34 -10.58 -9.82
C PHE A 259 -22.03 -9.13 -9.41
N LEU A 260 -20.89 -8.59 -9.82
CA LEU A 260 -20.49 -7.22 -9.52
C LEU A 260 -21.48 -6.20 -10.07
N HIS A 261 -21.91 -6.34 -11.32
CA HIS A 261 -22.86 -5.41 -11.93
C HIS A 261 -24.22 -5.42 -11.22
N GLU A 262 -24.74 -6.61 -10.93
CA GLU A 262 -26.01 -6.77 -10.20
C GLU A 262 -25.92 -6.22 -8.77
N ARG A 263 -24.82 -6.51 -8.08
CA ARG A 263 -24.61 -6.09 -6.68
C ARG A 263 -24.36 -4.59 -6.56
N LYS A 264 -23.58 -4.01 -7.49
CA LYS A 264 -23.35 -2.56 -7.56
C LYS A 264 -24.66 -1.80 -7.69
N GLU A 265 -25.53 -2.22 -8.60
CA GLU A 265 -26.82 -1.56 -8.83
C GLU A 265 -27.75 -1.71 -7.62
N ALA A 266 -27.74 -2.88 -6.96
CA ALA A 266 -28.50 -3.09 -5.73
C ALA A 266 -28.01 -2.20 -4.57
N ASP A 267 -26.69 -2.15 -4.34
CA ASP A 267 -26.09 -1.36 -3.25
C ASP A 267 -26.31 0.15 -3.47
N ILE A 268 -26.15 0.68 -4.70
CA ILE A 268 -26.40 2.11 -4.95
C ILE A 268 -27.89 2.46 -4.85
N SER A 269 -28.78 1.57 -5.30
CA SER A 269 -30.23 1.77 -5.18
C SER A 269 -30.64 1.83 -3.71
N ALA A 270 -30.07 0.98 -2.85
CA ALA A 270 -30.30 1.01 -1.41
C ALA A 270 -29.87 2.36 -0.78
N ILE A 271 -28.69 2.89 -1.15
CA ILE A 271 -28.23 4.20 -0.66
C ILE A 271 -29.16 5.33 -1.15
N ILE A 272 -29.59 5.28 -2.42
CA ILE A 272 -30.53 6.26 -2.99
C ILE A 272 -31.84 6.27 -2.21
N GLU A 273 -32.39 5.10 -1.90
CA GLU A 273 -33.66 4.96 -1.16
C GLU A 273 -33.53 5.41 0.30
N GLU A 274 -32.48 4.95 0.99
CA GLU A 274 -32.26 5.24 2.41
C GLU A 274 -32.07 6.75 2.65
N GLU A 275 -31.23 7.39 1.84
CA GLU A 275 -30.92 8.82 1.99
C GLU A 275 -31.88 9.75 1.27
N LYS A 276 -32.81 9.17 0.48
CA LYS A 276 -33.75 9.87 -0.41
C LYS A 276 -33.02 10.76 -1.42
N LEU A 277 -31.95 10.23 -2.00
CA LEU A 277 -31.17 10.93 -3.02
C LEU A 277 -31.95 10.95 -4.33
N LYS A 278 -31.57 11.86 -5.22
CA LYS A 278 -32.15 11.91 -6.55
C LYS A 278 -31.51 10.83 -7.44
N PRO A 279 -32.26 9.85 -7.97
CA PRO A 279 -31.66 8.65 -8.55
C PRO A 279 -30.73 8.91 -9.73
N GLU A 280 -31.19 9.65 -10.74
CA GLU A 280 -30.45 9.92 -11.97
C GLU A 280 -29.18 10.76 -11.73
N GLU A 281 -29.28 11.82 -10.92
CA GLU A 281 -28.12 12.64 -10.57
C GLU A 281 -27.11 11.86 -9.73
N THR A 282 -27.57 10.94 -8.87
CA THR A 282 -26.70 10.11 -8.03
C THR A 282 -25.94 9.07 -8.85
N ARG A 283 -26.62 8.33 -9.74
CA ARG A 283 -25.96 7.37 -10.64
C ARG A 283 -24.93 8.07 -11.51
N ARG A 284 -25.29 9.21 -12.11
CA ARG A 284 -24.35 10.01 -12.91
C ARG A 284 -23.17 10.54 -12.10
N PHE A 285 -23.38 10.95 -10.85
CA PHE A 285 -22.30 11.39 -9.97
C PHE A 285 -21.31 10.26 -9.70
N ILE A 286 -21.83 9.07 -9.40
CA ILE A 286 -21.04 7.87 -9.14
C ILE A 286 -20.29 7.38 -10.39
N ASP A 287 -20.93 7.38 -11.56
CA ASP A 287 -20.25 6.98 -12.80
C ASP A 287 -19.09 7.92 -13.16
N ASN A 288 -19.27 9.23 -12.94
CA ASN A 288 -18.18 10.19 -13.08
C ASN A 288 -17.06 9.93 -12.07
N ALA A 289 -17.40 9.57 -10.82
CA ALA A 289 -16.40 9.25 -9.81
C ALA A 289 -15.57 8.02 -10.19
N PHE A 290 -16.20 6.95 -10.69
CA PHE A 290 -15.48 5.76 -11.18
C PHE A 290 -14.61 6.07 -12.38
N ARG A 291 -15.12 6.84 -13.35
CA ARG A 291 -14.31 7.27 -14.52
C ARG A 291 -13.11 8.12 -14.10
N ASP A 292 -13.31 9.05 -13.15
CA ASP A 292 -12.27 9.98 -12.71
C ASP A 292 -11.33 9.33 -11.66
N GLY A 293 -11.65 8.14 -11.13
CA GLY A 293 -10.88 7.45 -10.10
C GLY A 293 -10.93 8.08 -8.70
N ILE A 294 -11.72 9.16 -8.52
CA ILE A 294 -11.85 9.91 -7.27
C ILE A 294 -13.32 10.31 -7.04
N LEU A 295 -13.82 10.07 -5.82
CA LEU A 295 -15.08 10.63 -5.37
C LEU A 295 -14.88 12.08 -4.88
N LYS A 296 -15.49 13.03 -5.59
CA LYS A 296 -15.42 14.45 -5.23
C LYS A 296 -16.31 14.72 -4.00
N THR A 297 -15.68 14.81 -2.83
CA THR A 297 -16.37 15.11 -1.55
C THR A 297 -16.55 16.61 -1.29
N THR A 298 -15.79 17.45 -2.00
CA THR A 298 -15.82 18.91 -1.87
C THR A 298 -16.67 19.58 -2.95
N GLY A 299 -17.15 20.79 -2.65
CA GLY A 299 -17.97 21.58 -3.57
C GLY A 299 -19.46 21.25 -3.55
N THR A 300 -20.14 21.55 -4.67
CA THR A 300 -21.60 21.52 -4.80
C THR A 300 -22.15 20.26 -5.47
N ALA A 301 -21.29 19.30 -5.84
CA ALA A 301 -21.71 18.09 -6.54
C ALA A 301 -22.70 17.26 -5.70
N ILE A 302 -22.40 17.10 -4.42
CA ILE A 302 -23.26 16.38 -3.47
C ILE A 302 -24.54 17.16 -3.16
N ASP A 303 -24.49 18.48 -3.19
CA ASP A 303 -25.69 19.32 -3.04
C ASP A 303 -26.69 19.13 -4.17
N LYS A 304 -26.27 18.66 -5.35
CA LYS A 304 -27.16 18.40 -6.49
C LYS A 304 -27.93 17.09 -6.33
N ILE A 305 -27.34 16.07 -5.70
CA ILE A 305 -27.95 14.75 -5.52
C ILE A 305 -28.82 14.67 -4.25
N MET A 306 -28.60 15.58 -3.29
CA MET A 306 -29.39 15.62 -2.06
C MET A 306 -30.85 16.06 -2.31
N PRO A 307 -31.80 15.56 -1.51
CA PRO A 307 -33.16 16.10 -1.47
C PRO A 307 -33.15 17.55 -0.93
N PRO A 308 -34.22 18.33 -1.15
CA PRO A 308 -34.33 19.67 -0.57
C PRO A 308 -34.34 19.58 0.97
N VAL A 309 -33.27 20.07 1.61
CA VAL A 309 -33.14 20.15 3.07
C VAL A 309 -33.09 21.61 3.51
N SER A 310 -33.70 21.94 4.66
CA SER A 310 -33.61 23.27 5.25
C SER A 310 -32.15 23.71 5.41
N ARG A 311 -31.85 24.96 5.01
CA ARG A 311 -30.50 25.54 5.13
C ARG A 311 -30.18 26.03 6.54
N PHE A 312 -31.14 26.01 7.45
CA PHE A 312 -31.02 26.53 8.81
C PHE A 312 -31.02 25.37 9.82
N GLY A 313 -30.05 25.38 10.75
CA GLY A 313 -30.04 24.47 11.91
C GLY A 313 -28.98 23.36 11.97
N GLY A 314 -27.86 23.43 11.22
CA GLY A 314 -26.73 22.50 11.33
C GLY A 314 -26.95 21.07 10.80
N GLY A 315 -28.18 20.56 10.84
CA GLY A 315 -28.52 19.19 10.41
C GLY A 315 -28.27 18.89 8.93
N ARG A 316 -28.25 19.91 8.06
CA ARG A 316 -27.89 19.74 6.64
C ARG A 316 -26.41 19.37 6.46
N ALA A 317 -25.52 19.94 7.27
CA ALA A 317 -24.09 19.63 7.19
C ALA A 317 -23.83 18.19 7.66
N ALA A 318 -24.42 17.80 8.79
CA ALA A 318 -24.34 16.43 9.30
C ALA A 318 -24.91 15.40 8.31
N LYS A 319 -26.07 15.69 7.69
CA LYS A 319 -26.64 14.82 6.66
C LYS A 319 -25.75 14.72 5.42
N LYS A 320 -25.19 15.84 4.95
CA LYS A 320 -24.24 15.84 3.82
C LYS A 320 -23.02 14.96 4.13
N GLN A 321 -22.50 15.05 5.34
CA GLN A 321 -21.35 14.26 5.80
C GLN A 321 -21.67 12.76 5.83
N GLY A 322 -22.82 12.35 6.39
CA GLY A 322 -23.24 10.94 6.37
C GLY A 322 -23.43 10.38 4.96
N ILE A 323 -23.95 11.18 4.02
CA ILE A 323 -24.05 10.79 2.59
C ILE A 323 -22.66 10.63 1.98
N ILE A 324 -21.72 11.54 2.28
CA ILE A 324 -20.32 11.44 1.81
C ILE A 324 -19.71 10.12 2.27
N GLU A 325 -19.84 9.78 3.55
CA GLU A 325 -19.27 8.57 4.13
C GLU A 325 -19.84 7.31 3.47
N LYS A 326 -21.16 7.22 3.30
CA LYS A 326 -21.81 6.10 2.61
C LYS A 326 -21.36 5.96 1.16
N LEU A 327 -21.29 7.07 0.41
CA LEU A 327 -20.84 7.05 -0.98
C LEU A 327 -19.33 6.77 -1.10
N MET A 328 -18.51 7.18 -0.13
CA MET A 328 -17.09 6.83 -0.05
C MET A 328 -16.90 5.34 0.18
N ILE A 329 -17.60 4.75 1.15
CA ILE A 329 -17.56 3.30 1.42
C ILE A 329 -18.00 2.53 0.17
N PHE A 330 -19.10 2.96 -0.47
CA PHE A 330 -19.55 2.37 -1.73
C PHE A 330 -18.49 2.50 -2.83
N PHE A 331 -17.89 3.69 -2.99
CA PHE A 331 -16.87 3.93 -4.01
C PHE A 331 -15.64 3.04 -3.81
N GLU A 332 -15.09 3.00 -2.59
CA GLU A 332 -13.92 2.16 -2.24
C GLU A 332 -14.21 0.66 -2.38
N LYS A 333 -15.46 0.23 -2.16
CA LYS A 333 -15.89 -1.17 -2.32
C LYS A 333 -15.85 -1.65 -3.78
N TYR A 334 -16.08 -0.77 -4.74
CA TYR A 334 -16.19 -1.11 -6.16
C TYR A 334 -15.06 -0.55 -7.04
N LEU A 335 -14.19 0.31 -6.50
CA LEU A 335 -13.09 0.92 -7.24
C LEU A 335 -12.11 -0.15 -7.74
N GLY A 336 -11.77 -0.08 -9.03
CA GLY A 336 -10.86 -1.02 -9.70
C GLY A 336 -11.47 -2.37 -10.05
N LEU A 337 -12.78 -2.59 -9.82
CA LEU A 337 -13.47 -3.85 -10.14
C LEU A 337 -14.38 -3.77 -11.38
N ILE A 338 -14.72 -2.58 -11.86
CA ILE A 338 -15.72 -2.33 -12.91
C ILE A 338 -15.11 -1.59 -14.09
#